data_AF-D3NQN2-F1
#
_entry.id   AF-D3NQN2-F1
#
_cell.length_a   1.000
_cell.length_b   1.000
_cell.length_c   1.000
_cell.angle_alpha   90.00
_cell.angle_beta   90.00
_cell.angle_gamma   90.00
#
_symmetry.space_group_name_H-M   'P 1'
#
loop_
_entity.id
_entity.type
_entity.pdbx_description
1 polymer ?
#
loop_
_entity_poly.entity_id
_entity_poly.type
_entity_poly.pdbx_seq_one_letter_code
_entity_poly.pdbx_strand_id
1 'polypeptide(L)'
;MNRNNSSAAGMRPCAQRRTVMPPRHACGRRSRSSYRSESRPAADVPQRRLAMRLVTLPLLRLPVLLLGWLLLTGAAPAESPRVTAVLDGDTLELEDGRRVRLAGIEAAKPPRHADPADGRVWPLAEAATMALSDLALGRRVALHGPAPVDRHGRLLAHLVREDGLWLQSALLARGLARVHTRPDARAYAAELLAGEEAARNAGRGLWRSRVYAVRDAADPEGLARDRDSFQLVEGVVLAVTKGGGESWLDFGADWRSDVTIHIGRAAMREVTRAGIDPLSYEGRRLRVRGWITLRNGPMIEITHPEQIERLEREAVSATPRRAGADDDDPWNDDEGEDDPE
;
A
#
# COMPACT_ATOMS: atom_id res chain seq x y z
N MET A 1 -55.08 -17.17 48.84
CA MET A 1 -54.64 -18.46 49.43
C MET A 1 -53.15 -18.67 49.18
N ASN A 2 -52.40 -18.84 50.29
CA ASN A 2 -51.05 -19.42 50.50
C ASN A 2 -49.88 -19.09 49.56
N ARG A 3 -48.82 -18.39 50.01
CA ARG A 3 -47.78 -18.68 51.04
C ARG A 3 -46.57 -19.44 50.44
N ASN A 4 -45.39 -18.80 50.37
CA ASN A 4 -44.18 -18.97 51.22
C ASN A 4 -43.04 -19.56 50.35
N ASN A 5 -41.74 -19.36 50.51
CA ASN A 5 -40.80 -18.68 51.43
C ASN A 5 -39.44 -18.64 50.66
N SER A 6 -38.67 -17.56 50.59
CA SER A 6 -37.71 -17.01 51.57
C SER A 6 -36.42 -17.81 51.85
N SER A 7 -35.29 -17.10 51.71
CA SER A 7 -33.97 -17.23 52.38
C SER A 7 -32.99 -18.30 51.87
N ALA A 8 -31.66 -18.10 51.84
CA ALA A 8 -30.85 -17.22 52.67
C ALA A 8 -29.52 -16.79 52.02
N ALA A 9 -29.08 -15.60 52.46
CA ALA A 9 -27.73 -15.07 52.37
C ALA A 9 -26.69 -15.93 53.13
N GLY A 10 -25.46 -15.97 52.62
CA GLY A 10 -24.28 -16.51 53.29
C GLY A 10 -23.04 -15.77 52.79
N MET A 11 -22.24 -15.26 53.72
CA MET A 11 -21.25 -14.19 53.54
C MET A 11 -19.87 -14.68 53.99
N ARG A 12 -18.81 -14.03 53.47
CA ARG A 12 -17.42 -13.89 54.00
C ARG A 12 -16.31 -14.82 53.41
N PRO A 13 -15.02 -14.54 53.66
CA PRO A 13 -14.13 -13.92 52.66
C PRO A 13 -12.86 -14.76 52.41
N CYS A 14 -12.12 -14.51 51.32
CA CYS A 14 -10.78 -15.08 51.17
C CYS A 14 -9.70 -14.03 51.36
N ALA A 15 -8.74 -14.41 52.19
CA ALA A 15 -7.73 -13.60 52.81
C ALA A 15 -6.55 -13.28 51.89
N GLN A 16 -5.99 -12.10 52.16
CA GLN A 16 -4.61 -11.66 52.02
C GLN A 16 -3.55 -12.76 51.78
N ARG A 17 -2.70 -12.55 50.76
CA ARG A 17 -1.28 -12.88 50.85
C ARG A 17 -0.43 -11.71 50.37
N ARG A 18 0.27 -11.11 51.33
CA ARG A 18 1.45 -10.27 51.16
C ARG A 18 2.65 -11.18 50.90
N THR A 19 3.47 -10.85 49.90
CA THR A 19 4.89 -11.23 49.78
C THR A 19 5.56 -10.14 48.93
N VAL A 20 6.17 -9.14 49.55
CA VAL A 20 7.60 -9.05 49.93
C VAL A 20 8.50 -8.78 48.71
N MET A 21 8.94 -7.52 48.67
CA MET A 21 10.01 -6.95 47.84
C MET A 21 11.39 -7.37 48.41
N PRO A 22 12.42 -7.56 47.57
CA PRO A 22 13.81 -7.40 48.01
C PRO A 22 14.56 -6.27 47.28
N PRO A 23 15.72 -5.85 47.80
CA PRO A 23 16.20 -4.47 47.68
C PRO A 23 17.25 -4.21 46.60
N ARG A 24 17.50 -2.91 46.44
CA ARG A 24 18.55 -2.26 45.65
C ARG A 24 19.96 -2.62 46.15
N HIS A 25 20.88 -2.84 45.21
CA HIS A 25 22.33 -2.68 45.39
C HIS A 25 22.85 -1.82 44.21
N ALA A 26 23.26 -0.57 44.47
CA ALA A 26 24.65 -0.13 44.67
C ALA A 26 25.48 -0.22 43.36
N CYS A 27 25.65 0.88 42.63
CA CYS A 27 26.72 1.88 42.83
C CYS A 27 28.13 1.28 42.66
N GLY A 28 28.70 1.46 41.47
CA GLY A 28 30.09 1.17 41.15
C GLY A 28 30.65 2.22 40.19
N ARG A 29 31.18 3.31 40.75
CA ARG A 29 32.07 4.26 40.06
C ARG A 29 33.42 3.57 39.78
N ARG A 30 33.97 3.81 38.59
CA ARG A 30 35.40 3.90 38.21
C ARG A 30 35.44 3.85 36.67
N SER A 31 36.26 4.57 35.93
CA SER A 31 37.21 5.64 36.16
C SER A 31 37.56 6.17 34.78
N ARG A 32 37.83 7.47 34.69
CA ARG A 32 38.45 8.12 33.54
C ARG A 32 39.75 7.39 33.17
N SER A 33 40.00 7.19 31.88
CA SER A 33 41.36 7.10 31.35
C SER A 33 41.42 7.77 29.99
N SER A 34 41.82 9.04 30.05
CA SER A 34 42.39 9.82 28.96
C SER A 34 43.77 9.27 28.60
N TYR A 35 44.03 8.98 27.33
CA TYR A 35 45.37 8.93 26.71
C TYR A 35 45.15 8.66 25.22
N ARG A 36 45.83 9.24 24.25
CA ARG A 36 46.71 10.39 24.13
C ARG A 36 46.86 10.54 22.62
N SER A 37 46.70 11.77 22.13
CA SER A 37 47.07 12.19 20.79
C SER A 37 48.58 12.06 20.61
N GLU A 38 49.03 11.40 19.56
CA GLU A 38 50.39 11.58 19.06
C GLU A 38 50.34 11.68 17.53
N SER A 39 50.93 12.77 17.06
CA SER A 39 50.94 13.25 15.70
C SER A 39 52.38 13.55 15.30
N ARG A 40 52.73 13.15 14.07
CA ARG A 40 53.87 13.58 13.22
C ARG A 40 55.26 12.98 13.54
N PRO A 41 56.27 13.07 12.63
CA PRO A 41 56.31 13.66 11.28
C PRO A 41 56.96 12.78 10.18
N ALA A 42 56.99 13.37 8.99
CA ALA A 42 57.61 12.96 7.73
C ALA A 42 59.15 12.94 7.73
N ALA A 43 59.72 12.09 6.86
CA ALA A 43 61.00 12.16 6.15
C ALA A 43 60.98 10.95 5.18
N ASP A 44 61.55 10.90 3.98
CA ASP A 44 62.52 11.74 3.29
C ASP A 44 62.47 11.36 1.80
N VAL A 45 62.75 12.30 0.92
CA VAL A 45 63.00 12.06 -0.52
C VAL A 45 64.50 12.20 -0.75
N PRO A 46 65.16 11.28 -1.49
CA PRO A 46 66.05 11.78 -2.54
C PRO A 46 66.04 10.97 -3.85
N GLN A 47 65.75 11.73 -4.90
CA GLN A 47 66.38 11.83 -6.22
C GLN A 47 67.39 10.78 -6.77
N ARG A 48 67.16 10.53 -8.07
CA ARG A 48 68.09 10.26 -9.19
C ARG A 48 68.58 8.81 -9.39
N ARG A 49 68.26 8.26 -10.56
CA ARG A 49 69.15 8.25 -11.74
C ARG A 49 68.43 7.73 -12.99
N LEU A 50 68.58 8.47 -14.09
CA LEU A 50 68.30 8.00 -15.44
C LEU A 50 69.13 6.75 -15.75
N ALA A 51 68.50 5.70 -16.26
CA ALA A 51 69.14 4.70 -17.10
C ALA A 51 68.17 4.34 -18.22
N MET A 52 68.40 4.94 -19.38
CA MET A 52 67.76 4.59 -20.63
C MET A 52 68.30 3.24 -21.09
N ARG A 53 67.43 2.22 -21.16
CA ARG A 53 67.68 1.00 -21.94
C ARG A 53 66.45 0.69 -22.77
N LEU A 54 66.61 0.89 -24.08
CA LEU A 54 65.82 0.24 -25.12
C LEU A 54 65.79 -1.28 -24.87
N VAL A 55 64.69 -1.93 -25.25
CA VAL A 55 64.66 -3.15 -26.10
C VAL A 55 63.30 -3.86 -26.00
N THR A 56 62.70 -4.07 -27.18
CA THR A 56 61.68 -5.06 -27.60
C THR A 56 60.23 -4.96 -27.13
N LEU A 57 59.37 -4.62 -28.09
CA LEU A 57 57.94 -4.95 -28.16
C LEU A 57 57.73 -6.48 -28.23
N PRO A 58 56.77 -7.04 -27.49
CA PRO A 58 56.03 -8.20 -27.94
C PRO A 58 54.59 -7.78 -28.28
N LEU A 59 54.28 -7.84 -29.57
CA LEU A 59 52.93 -7.97 -30.11
C LEU A 59 52.26 -9.21 -29.47
N LEU A 60 51.51 -9.06 -28.38
CA LEU A 60 50.48 -10.03 -27.96
C LEU A 60 49.56 -9.42 -26.89
N ARG A 61 48.72 -8.45 -27.27
CA ARG A 61 47.60 -7.96 -26.43
C ARG A 61 46.27 -8.03 -27.18
N LEU A 62 46.00 -9.18 -27.81
CA LEU A 62 44.76 -9.43 -28.56
C LEU A 62 44.25 -10.87 -28.35
N PRO A 63 43.93 -11.26 -27.10
CA PRO A 63 42.71 -12.03 -26.93
C PRO A 63 41.88 -11.66 -25.69
N VAL A 64 42.04 -10.45 -25.13
CA VAL A 64 41.17 -9.99 -24.01
C VAL A 64 39.92 -9.25 -24.52
N LEU A 65 39.93 -8.80 -25.78
CA LEU A 65 38.78 -8.13 -26.41
C LEU A 65 37.77 -9.08 -27.09
N LEU A 66 37.99 -10.40 -27.06
CA LEU A 66 37.02 -11.39 -27.57
C LEU A 66 36.24 -12.12 -26.48
N LEU A 67 36.66 -12.05 -25.20
CA LEU A 67 35.90 -12.61 -24.08
C LEU A 67 34.95 -11.58 -23.42
N GLY A 68 35.18 -10.28 -23.62
CA GLY A 68 34.29 -9.21 -23.16
C GLY A 68 33.04 -9.01 -24.02
N TRP A 69 33.00 -9.60 -25.22
CA TRP A 69 31.85 -9.55 -26.13
C TRP A 69 30.84 -10.69 -25.89
N LEU A 70 31.19 -11.66 -25.04
CA LEU A 70 30.33 -12.79 -24.68
C LEU A 70 29.67 -12.62 -23.30
N LEU A 71 29.52 -11.38 -22.84
CA LEU A 71 28.72 -11.00 -21.67
C LEU A 71 27.73 -9.87 -21.98
N LEU A 72 27.31 -9.73 -23.25
CA LEU A 72 25.95 -9.26 -23.54
C LEU A 72 25.03 -10.45 -23.28
N THR A 73 24.81 -10.75 -22.01
CA THR A 73 23.69 -11.58 -21.56
C THR A 73 22.43 -10.96 -22.13
N GLY A 74 21.91 -11.57 -23.19
CA GLY A 74 20.59 -11.24 -23.70
C GLY A 74 19.62 -11.31 -22.53
N ALA A 75 19.06 -10.15 -22.17
CA ALA A 75 17.78 -10.13 -21.49
C ALA A 75 16.85 -10.89 -22.44
N ALA A 76 16.50 -12.13 -22.07
CA ALA A 76 15.48 -12.86 -22.80
C ALA A 76 14.29 -11.91 -22.93
N PRO A 77 13.76 -11.71 -24.15
CA PRO A 77 12.64 -10.79 -24.35
C PRO A 77 11.57 -11.14 -23.33
N ALA A 78 11.10 -10.15 -22.57
CA ALA A 78 10.06 -10.35 -21.60
C ALA A 78 8.90 -11.05 -22.31
N GLU A 79 8.68 -12.31 -21.95
CA GLU A 79 7.68 -13.15 -22.62
C GLU A 79 6.35 -12.40 -22.54
N SER A 80 5.82 -12.03 -23.72
CA SER A 80 4.61 -11.22 -23.84
C SER A 80 3.52 -12.08 -24.47
N PRO A 81 2.98 -13.06 -23.71
CA PRO A 81 1.97 -13.97 -24.23
C PRO A 81 0.73 -13.21 -24.65
N ARG A 82 0.04 -13.74 -25.67
CA ARG A 82 -1.27 -13.24 -26.10
C ARG A 82 -2.36 -13.65 -25.11
N VAL A 83 -3.31 -12.77 -24.84
CA VAL A 83 -4.53 -13.09 -24.11
C VAL A 83 -5.50 -13.82 -25.03
N THR A 84 -5.91 -15.03 -24.66
CA THR A 84 -6.79 -15.90 -25.45
C THR A 84 -8.23 -15.89 -24.97
N ALA A 85 -8.46 -15.63 -23.68
CA ALA A 85 -9.80 -15.53 -23.11
C ALA A 85 -9.85 -14.51 -21.97
N VAL A 86 -11.02 -13.90 -21.77
CA VAL A 86 -11.35 -13.10 -20.58
C VAL A 86 -12.50 -13.82 -19.87
N LEU A 87 -12.25 -14.25 -18.64
CA LEU A 87 -13.17 -15.10 -17.87
C LEU A 87 -14.16 -14.26 -17.05
N ASP A 88 -13.68 -13.16 -16.47
CA ASP A 88 -14.49 -12.15 -15.78
C ASP A 88 -13.73 -10.81 -15.76
N GLY A 89 -14.30 -9.78 -15.12
CA GLY A 89 -13.73 -8.42 -15.09
C GLY A 89 -12.35 -8.25 -14.45
N ASP A 90 -11.78 -9.29 -13.85
CA ASP A 90 -10.41 -9.26 -13.31
C ASP A 90 -9.60 -10.56 -13.56
N THR A 91 -10.06 -11.46 -14.42
CA THR A 91 -9.41 -12.76 -14.68
C THR A 91 -9.37 -13.06 -16.17
N LEU A 92 -8.20 -13.46 -16.68
CA LEU A 92 -7.96 -13.82 -18.08
C LEU A 92 -7.09 -15.06 -18.25
N GLU A 93 -7.03 -15.58 -19.47
CA GLU A 93 -6.19 -16.72 -19.86
C GLU A 93 -5.19 -16.29 -20.96
N LEU A 94 -3.97 -16.81 -20.86
CA LEU A 94 -2.86 -16.56 -21.76
C LEU A 94 -2.68 -17.71 -22.76
N GLU A 95 -1.99 -17.46 -23.88
CA GLU A 95 -1.78 -18.44 -24.96
C GLU A 95 -0.98 -19.68 -24.55
N ASP A 96 -0.24 -19.59 -23.45
CA ASP A 96 0.49 -20.70 -22.82
C ASP A 96 -0.35 -21.49 -21.80
N GLY A 97 -1.64 -21.17 -21.65
CA GLY A 97 -2.58 -21.83 -20.75
C GLY A 97 -2.55 -21.30 -19.30
N ARG A 98 -1.69 -20.34 -18.98
CA ARG A 98 -1.69 -19.71 -17.64
C ARG A 98 -2.94 -18.85 -17.47
N ARG A 99 -3.57 -18.99 -16.30
CA ARG A 99 -4.65 -18.08 -15.87
C ARG A 99 -4.08 -16.98 -14.99
N VAL A 100 -4.45 -15.74 -15.28
CA VAL A 100 -4.01 -14.57 -14.53
C VAL A 100 -5.22 -13.87 -13.94
N ARG A 101 -5.18 -13.66 -12.62
CA ARG A 101 -6.05 -12.71 -11.94
C ARG A 101 -5.26 -11.41 -11.77
N LEU A 102 -5.85 -10.30 -12.19
CA LEU A 102 -5.23 -8.98 -12.09
C LEU A 102 -4.97 -8.64 -10.62
N ALA A 103 -3.69 -8.55 -10.24
CA ALA A 103 -3.29 -8.28 -8.86
C ALA A 103 -3.71 -6.87 -8.41
N GLY A 104 -4.00 -6.75 -7.11
CA GLY A 104 -4.31 -5.48 -6.45
C GLY A 104 -5.70 -4.91 -6.71
N ILE A 105 -6.52 -5.53 -7.56
CA ILE A 105 -7.88 -5.07 -7.85
C ILE A 105 -8.92 -6.18 -7.67
N GLU A 106 -10.16 -5.74 -7.45
CA GLU A 106 -11.37 -6.57 -7.51
C GLU A 106 -12.39 -5.86 -8.41
N ALA A 107 -12.74 -6.51 -9.52
CA ALA A 107 -13.79 -6.02 -10.40
C ALA A 107 -15.17 -6.22 -9.77
N ALA A 108 -16.17 -5.49 -10.29
CA ALA A 108 -17.56 -5.78 -9.96
C ALA A 108 -17.90 -7.25 -10.28
N LYS A 109 -18.58 -7.94 -9.36
CA LYS A 109 -19.04 -9.33 -9.55
C LYS A 109 -20.45 -9.49 -9.03
N PRO A 110 -21.22 -10.46 -9.57
CA PRO A 110 -22.46 -10.90 -8.95
C PRO A 110 -22.22 -11.30 -7.47
N PRO A 111 -23.22 -11.14 -6.59
CA PRO A 111 -23.15 -11.68 -5.24
C PRO A 111 -22.82 -13.17 -5.27
N ARG A 112 -22.04 -13.64 -4.29
CA ARG A 112 -21.59 -15.05 -4.20
C ARG A 112 -22.73 -16.07 -4.29
N HIS A 113 -23.92 -15.70 -3.82
CA HIS A 113 -25.11 -16.57 -3.77
C HIS A 113 -26.09 -16.30 -4.92
N ALA A 114 -25.72 -15.48 -5.91
CA ALA A 114 -26.52 -15.31 -7.10
C ALA A 114 -26.53 -16.61 -7.91
N ASP A 115 -27.72 -17.11 -8.25
CA ASP A 115 -27.87 -18.19 -9.20
C ASP A 115 -27.89 -17.60 -10.63
N PRO A 116 -26.98 -18.00 -11.53
CA PRO A 116 -27.06 -17.60 -12.93
C PRO A 116 -28.41 -17.94 -13.60
N ALA A 117 -29.11 -18.98 -13.11
CA ALA A 117 -30.44 -19.36 -13.61
C ALA A 117 -31.55 -18.36 -13.25
N ASP A 118 -31.33 -17.48 -12.27
CA ASP A 118 -32.32 -16.47 -11.85
C ASP A 118 -32.56 -15.39 -12.92
N GLY A 119 -31.73 -15.33 -13.99
CA GLY A 119 -31.84 -14.34 -15.06
C GLY A 119 -31.63 -12.89 -14.61
N ARG A 120 -31.14 -12.69 -13.38
CA ARG A 120 -30.73 -11.38 -12.88
C ARG A 120 -29.56 -10.86 -13.71
N VAL A 121 -29.44 -9.54 -13.78
CA VAL A 121 -28.41 -8.85 -14.56
C VAL A 121 -27.53 -8.07 -13.59
N TRP A 122 -26.23 -8.05 -13.84
CA TRP A 122 -25.26 -7.32 -13.02
C TRP A 122 -24.49 -6.36 -13.92
N PRO A 123 -25.08 -5.20 -14.27
CA PRO A 123 -24.54 -4.34 -15.32
C PRO A 123 -23.09 -3.89 -15.08
N LEU A 124 -22.70 -3.65 -13.83
CA LEU A 124 -21.33 -3.29 -13.48
C LEU A 124 -20.34 -4.44 -13.68
N ALA A 125 -20.76 -5.68 -13.39
CA ALA A 125 -19.92 -6.87 -13.61
C ALA A 125 -19.76 -7.17 -15.10
N GLU A 126 -20.85 -7.06 -15.87
CA GLU A 126 -20.82 -7.18 -17.33
C GLU A 126 -19.96 -6.09 -17.97
N ALA A 127 -20.12 -4.84 -17.53
CA ALA A 127 -19.29 -3.72 -18.00
C ALA A 127 -17.80 -3.92 -17.68
N ALA A 128 -17.46 -4.47 -16.52
CA ALA A 128 -16.07 -4.79 -16.18
C ALA A 128 -15.48 -5.88 -17.08
N THR A 129 -16.23 -6.96 -17.33
CA THR A 129 -15.82 -8.06 -18.22
C THR A 129 -15.67 -7.60 -19.67
N MET A 130 -16.61 -6.79 -20.16
CA MET A 130 -16.53 -6.18 -21.50
C MET A 130 -15.31 -5.27 -21.61
N ALA A 131 -15.11 -4.38 -20.63
CA ALA A 131 -13.96 -3.48 -20.66
C ALA A 131 -12.63 -4.24 -20.64
N LEU A 132 -12.50 -5.30 -19.83
CA LEU A 132 -11.28 -6.12 -19.85
C LEU A 132 -11.11 -6.85 -21.19
N SER A 133 -12.20 -7.34 -21.79
CA SER A 133 -12.18 -7.95 -23.13
C SER A 133 -11.69 -6.96 -24.19
N ASP A 134 -12.26 -5.77 -24.24
CA ASP A 134 -11.87 -4.72 -25.19
C ASP A 134 -10.41 -4.28 -25.02
N LEU A 135 -9.94 -4.25 -23.78
CA LEU A 135 -8.59 -3.86 -23.46
C LEU A 135 -7.58 -4.97 -23.76
N ALA A 136 -7.90 -6.24 -23.51
CA ALA A 136 -6.89 -7.29 -23.41
C ALA A 136 -7.02 -8.40 -24.47
N LEU A 137 -8.23 -8.74 -24.91
CA LEU A 137 -8.46 -9.93 -25.74
C LEU A 137 -7.70 -9.84 -27.07
N GLY A 138 -6.96 -10.90 -27.39
CA GLY A 138 -6.13 -10.97 -28.59
C GLY A 138 -4.91 -10.04 -28.57
N ARG A 139 -4.65 -9.28 -27.49
CA ARG A 139 -3.45 -8.45 -27.33
C ARG A 139 -2.35 -9.23 -26.62
N ARG A 140 -1.10 -8.85 -26.86
CA ARG A 140 0.05 -9.33 -26.08
C ARG A 140 0.21 -8.48 -24.84
N VAL A 141 0.54 -9.14 -23.73
CA VAL A 141 0.71 -8.52 -22.41
C VAL A 141 1.96 -9.05 -21.75
N ALA A 142 2.70 -8.18 -21.07
CA ALA A 142 3.82 -8.54 -20.23
C ALA A 142 3.37 -8.55 -18.76
N LEU A 143 3.88 -9.53 -17.99
CA LEU A 143 3.73 -9.56 -16.55
C LEU A 143 4.73 -8.59 -15.91
N HIS A 144 4.27 -7.80 -14.94
CA HIS A 144 5.09 -6.81 -14.26
C HIS A 144 5.08 -7.03 -12.75
N GLY A 145 6.27 -6.95 -12.13
CA GLY A 145 6.47 -7.22 -10.71
C GLY A 145 6.29 -8.69 -10.31
N PRO A 146 6.20 -8.98 -9.00
CA PRO A 146 5.96 -10.33 -8.48
C PRO A 146 4.63 -10.91 -8.98
N ALA A 147 4.64 -12.19 -9.32
CA ALA A 147 3.45 -12.92 -9.77
C ALA A 147 3.23 -14.20 -8.93
N PRO A 148 2.88 -14.09 -7.64
CA PRO A 148 2.60 -15.27 -6.81
C PRO A 148 1.38 -16.03 -7.34
N VAL A 149 1.34 -17.34 -7.07
CA VAL A 149 0.23 -18.22 -7.46
C VAL A 149 -0.76 -18.30 -6.31
N ASP A 150 -2.04 -18.09 -6.59
CA ASP A 150 -3.11 -18.24 -5.60
C ASP A 150 -3.51 -19.72 -5.40
N ARG A 151 -4.36 -19.98 -4.39
CA ARG A 151 -4.84 -21.35 -4.07
C ARG A 151 -5.64 -22.03 -5.20
N HIS A 152 -6.02 -21.29 -6.24
CA HIS A 152 -6.75 -21.78 -7.40
C HIS A 152 -5.83 -21.98 -8.61
N GLY A 153 -4.51 -21.85 -8.43
CA GLY A 153 -3.52 -22.02 -9.50
C GLY A 153 -3.41 -20.83 -10.45
N ARG A 154 -3.99 -19.67 -10.11
CA ARG A 154 -3.91 -18.46 -10.94
C ARG A 154 -2.71 -17.62 -10.53
N LEU A 155 -2.03 -17.02 -11.49
CA LEU A 155 -1.05 -15.98 -11.22
C LEU A 155 -1.75 -14.69 -10.78
N LEU A 156 -1.26 -14.08 -9.71
CA LEU A 156 -1.65 -12.73 -9.30
C LEU A 156 -0.64 -11.74 -9.89
N ALA A 157 -0.93 -11.17 -11.05
CA ALA A 157 0.05 -10.35 -11.77
C ALA A 157 -0.48 -8.99 -12.21
N HIS A 158 0.44 -8.04 -12.35
CA HIS A 158 0.20 -6.80 -13.08
C HIS A 158 0.44 -7.03 -14.55
N LEU A 159 -0.51 -6.62 -15.40
CA LEU A 159 -0.43 -6.85 -16.84
C LEU A 159 -0.36 -5.53 -17.58
N VAL A 160 0.68 -5.40 -18.41
CA VAL A 160 0.92 -4.23 -19.24
C VAL A 160 0.92 -4.67 -20.70
N ARG A 161 0.11 -4.02 -21.53
CA ARG A 161 0.10 -4.26 -22.97
C ARG A 161 1.39 -3.76 -23.63
N GLU A 162 1.66 -4.23 -24.85
CA GLU A 162 2.81 -3.78 -25.65
C GLU A 162 2.86 -2.26 -25.89
N ASP A 163 1.70 -1.58 -25.89
CA ASP A 163 1.62 -0.12 -26.01
C ASP A 163 1.75 0.64 -24.67
N GLY A 164 2.12 -0.06 -23.60
CA GLY A 164 2.34 0.51 -22.27
C GLY A 164 1.07 0.66 -21.44
N LEU A 165 -0.10 0.27 -21.95
CA LEU A 165 -1.35 0.37 -21.18
C LEU A 165 -1.37 -0.66 -20.04
N TRP A 166 -1.39 -0.18 -18.80
CA TRP A 166 -1.56 -1.00 -17.61
C TRP A 166 -3.05 -1.31 -17.37
N LEU A 167 -3.41 -2.60 -17.46
CA LEU A 167 -4.81 -3.04 -17.46
C LEU A 167 -5.55 -2.68 -16.16
N GLN A 168 -4.92 -2.87 -15.00
CA GLN A 168 -5.53 -2.52 -13.71
C GLN A 168 -5.84 -1.02 -13.61
N SER A 169 -4.88 -0.17 -13.96
CA SER A 169 -5.06 1.28 -13.94
C SER A 169 -6.20 1.70 -14.87
N ALA A 170 -6.26 1.10 -16.07
CA ALA A 170 -7.32 1.35 -17.04
C ALA A 170 -8.73 0.98 -16.53
N LEU A 171 -8.86 -0.13 -15.78
CA LEU A 171 -10.13 -0.54 -15.16
C LEU A 171 -10.51 0.37 -13.98
N LEU A 172 -9.55 0.72 -13.13
CA LEU A 172 -9.75 1.63 -12.00
C LEU A 172 -10.18 3.02 -12.49
N ALA A 173 -9.52 3.57 -13.51
CA ALA A 173 -9.83 4.89 -14.05
C ALA A 173 -11.27 5.01 -14.61
N ARG A 174 -11.84 3.88 -15.07
CA ARG A 174 -13.24 3.76 -15.52
C ARG A 174 -14.21 3.51 -14.37
N GLY A 175 -13.70 3.29 -13.15
CA GLY A 175 -14.49 2.90 -11.99
C GLY A 175 -15.13 1.52 -12.17
N LEU A 176 -14.47 0.57 -12.81
CA LEU A 176 -14.98 -0.80 -13.04
C LEU A 176 -14.38 -1.84 -12.08
N ALA A 177 -13.41 -1.41 -11.28
CA ALA A 177 -12.82 -2.19 -10.21
C ALA A 177 -12.54 -1.29 -9.01
N ARG A 178 -12.29 -1.93 -7.87
CA ARG A 178 -11.79 -1.31 -6.63
C ARG A 178 -10.48 -1.95 -6.24
N VAL A 179 -9.67 -1.26 -5.46
CA VAL A 179 -8.36 -1.74 -5.02
C VAL A 179 -8.54 -2.69 -3.84
N HIS A 180 -8.08 -3.92 -4.06
CA HIS A 180 -8.11 -5.02 -3.11
C HIS A 180 -6.77 -5.77 -3.20
N THR A 181 -5.81 -5.29 -2.43
CA THR A 181 -4.48 -5.89 -2.31
C THR A 181 -4.50 -7.08 -1.36
N ARG A 182 -3.54 -7.99 -1.54
CA ARG A 182 -3.34 -9.14 -0.66
C ARG A 182 -1.97 -9.04 0.00
N PRO A 183 -1.76 -9.62 1.19
CA PRO A 183 -0.45 -9.58 1.87
C PRO A 183 0.73 -10.06 1.02
N ASP A 184 0.47 -11.05 0.15
CA ASP A 184 1.43 -11.67 -0.78
C ASP A 184 1.52 -10.95 -2.14
N ALA A 185 0.60 -10.05 -2.47
CA ALA A 185 0.52 -9.35 -3.76
C ALA A 185 0.15 -7.86 -3.54
N ARG A 186 1.14 -7.08 -3.08
CA ARG A 186 0.99 -5.65 -2.70
C ARG A 186 1.69 -4.68 -3.66
N ALA A 187 2.33 -5.18 -4.69
CA ALA A 187 3.08 -4.33 -5.63
C ALA A 187 2.15 -3.26 -6.24
N TYR A 188 2.70 -2.06 -6.43
CA TYR A 188 2.02 -0.92 -7.04
C TYR A 188 0.73 -0.45 -6.32
N ALA A 189 0.57 -0.77 -5.03
CA ALA A 189 -0.61 -0.40 -4.27
C ALA A 189 -0.84 1.12 -4.25
N ALA A 190 0.22 1.93 -4.11
CA ALA A 190 0.10 3.38 -4.05
C ALA A 190 -0.49 3.96 -5.36
N GLU A 191 -0.03 3.48 -6.50
CA GLU A 191 -0.49 3.89 -7.83
C GLU A 191 -1.93 3.43 -8.09
N LEU A 192 -2.26 2.21 -7.67
CA LEU A 192 -3.62 1.69 -7.73
C LEU A 192 -4.58 2.55 -6.87
N LEU A 193 -4.20 2.84 -5.62
CA LEU A 193 -4.99 3.67 -4.69
C LEU A 193 -5.24 5.07 -5.26
N ALA A 194 -4.21 5.70 -5.84
CA ALA A 194 -4.35 7.01 -6.48
C ALA A 194 -5.30 6.98 -7.68
N GLY A 195 -5.23 5.94 -8.52
CA GLY A 195 -6.14 5.75 -9.65
C GLY A 195 -7.59 5.52 -9.21
N GLU A 196 -7.79 4.73 -8.15
CA GLU A 196 -9.09 4.50 -7.53
C GLU A 196 -9.68 5.80 -6.96
N GLU A 197 -8.87 6.58 -6.24
CA GLU A 197 -9.28 7.87 -5.68
C GLU A 197 -9.77 8.83 -6.77
N ALA A 198 -9.04 8.94 -7.88
CA ALA A 198 -9.45 9.78 -9.00
C ALA A 198 -10.81 9.36 -9.57
N ALA A 199 -11.04 8.04 -9.73
CA ALA A 199 -12.32 7.52 -10.23
C ALA A 199 -13.48 7.73 -9.23
N ARG A 200 -13.19 7.61 -7.92
CA ARG A 200 -14.15 7.85 -6.85
C ARG A 200 -14.56 9.32 -6.77
N ASN A 201 -13.59 10.23 -6.80
CA ASN A 201 -13.84 11.67 -6.79
C ASN A 201 -14.61 12.13 -8.05
N ALA A 202 -14.37 11.48 -9.19
CA ALA A 202 -15.11 11.73 -10.43
C ALA A 202 -16.47 11.01 -10.51
N GLY A 203 -16.87 10.24 -9.48
CA GLY A 203 -18.13 9.50 -9.48
C GLY A 203 -18.28 8.57 -10.70
N ARG A 204 -17.25 7.77 -11.02
CA ARG A 204 -17.27 6.86 -12.19
C ARG A 204 -17.71 5.45 -11.81
N GLY A 205 -18.45 4.78 -12.70
CA GLY A 205 -18.80 3.36 -12.57
C GLY A 205 -19.34 2.97 -11.19
N LEU A 206 -18.60 2.09 -10.49
CA LEU A 206 -18.87 1.63 -9.12
C LEU A 206 -19.26 2.78 -8.19
N TRP A 207 -18.57 3.91 -8.28
CA TRP A 207 -18.69 5.04 -7.35
C TRP A 207 -20.00 5.84 -7.49
N ARG A 208 -20.84 5.53 -8.49
CA ARG A 208 -22.22 6.05 -8.60
C ARG A 208 -23.26 5.18 -7.90
N SER A 209 -22.88 3.95 -7.57
CA SER A 209 -23.78 2.96 -6.99
C SER A 209 -23.71 3.00 -5.48
N ARG A 210 -24.87 2.97 -4.82
CA ARG A 210 -24.96 2.85 -3.35
C ARG A 210 -24.30 1.57 -2.83
N VAL A 211 -24.30 0.50 -3.62
CA VAL A 211 -23.70 -0.79 -3.25
C VAL A 211 -22.21 -0.62 -2.94
N TYR A 212 -21.50 0.23 -3.68
CA TYR A 212 -20.07 0.48 -3.56
C TYR A 212 -19.72 1.81 -2.89
N ALA A 213 -20.72 2.54 -2.37
CA ALA A 213 -20.48 3.78 -1.65
C ALA A 213 -19.56 3.55 -0.44
N VAL A 214 -18.72 4.54 -0.14
CA VAL A 214 -17.93 4.50 1.10
C VAL A 214 -18.89 4.58 2.29
N ARG A 215 -18.68 3.71 3.28
CA ARG A 215 -19.48 3.61 4.50
C ARG A 215 -18.98 4.58 5.56
N ASP A 216 -19.89 5.10 6.35
CA ASP A 216 -19.54 5.90 7.53
C ASP A 216 -19.36 4.98 8.73
N ALA A 217 -18.23 5.10 9.42
CA ALA A 217 -17.95 4.36 10.65
C ALA A 217 -18.92 4.72 11.80
N ALA A 218 -19.60 5.86 11.70
CA ALA A 218 -20.66 6.27 12.63
C ALA A 218 -22.00 5.53 12.42
N ASP A 219 -22.12 4.66 11.41
CA ASP A 219 -23.28 3.79 11.18
C ASP A 219 -22.93 2.30 11.38
N PRO A 220 -22.74 1.85 12.64
CA PRO A 220 -22.42 0.45 12.93
C PRO A 220 -23.55 -0.51 12.53
N GLU A 221 -24.81 -0.08 12.57
CA GLU A 221 -25.94 -0.92 12.15
C GLU A 221 -25.93 -1.19 10.65
N GLY A 222 -25.65 -0.17 9.84
CA GLY A 222 -25.46 -0.31 8.39
C GLY A 222 -24.32 -1.25 8.07
N LEU A 223 -23.17 -1.08 8.73
CA LEU A 223 -22.02 -1.97 8.57
C LEU A 223 -22.31 -3.41 9.02
N ALA A 224 -23.11 -3.60 10.07
CA ALA A 224 -23.51 -4.94 10.49
C ALA A 224 -24.36 -5.67 9.43
N ARG A 225 -25.16 -4.94 8.64
CA ARG A 225 -25.89 -5.50 7.49
C ARG A 225 -24.97 -5.86 6.33
N ASP A 226 -23.83 -5.18 6.21
CA ASP A 226 -22.77 -5.44 5.22
C ASP A 226 -21.79 -6.55 5.67
N ARG A 227 -22.11 -7.35 6.70
CA ARG A 227 -21.27 -8.48 7.12
C ARG A 227 -20.91 -9.41 5.96
N ASP A 228 -19.72 -10.00 6.03
CA ASP A 228 -19.18 -10.90 5.01
C ASP A 228 -19.03 -10.27 3.62
N SER A 229 -18.88 -8.94 3.57
CA SER A 229 -18.59 -8.21 2.35
C SER A 229 -17.38 -7.31 2.51
N PHE A 230 -16.67 -7.06 1.40
CA PHE A 230 -15.56 -6.12 1.36
C PHE A 230 -16.10 -4.70 1.18
N GLN A 231 -15.74 -3.81 2.12
CA GLN A 231 -16.21 -2.44 2.19
C GLN A 231 -15.05 -1.45 2.36
N LEU A 232 -15.30 -0.20 1.99
CA LEU A 232 -14.48 0.96 2.35
C LEU A 232 -15.24 1.71 3.43
N VAL A 233 -14.59 1.95 4.56
CA VAL A 233 -15.17 2.60 5.74
C VAL A 233 -14.36 3.84 6.08
N GLU A 234 -15.04 4.96 6.28
CA GLU A 234 -14.43 6.23 6.68
C GLU A 234 -14.89 6.67 8.06
N GLY A 235 -14.00 7.30 8.81
CA GLY A 235 -14.36 7.98 10.06
C GLY A 235 -13.14 8.50 10.80
N VAL A 236 -13.38 9.11 11.95
CA VAL A 236 -12.31 9.60 12.85
C VAL A 236 -12.02 8.52 13.88
N VAL A 237 -10.75 8.18 14.05
CA VAL A 237 -10.32 7.25 15.10
C VAL A 237 -10.37 7.97 16.44
N LEU A 238 -11.19 7.49 17.37
CA LEU A 238 -11.36 8.10 18.69
C LEU A 238 -10.33 7.62 19.70
N ALA A 239 -9.91 6.36 19.59
CA ALA A 239 -8.91 5.77 20.48
C ALA A 239 -8.06 4.74 19.74
N VAL A 240 -6.77 4.66 20.10
CA VAL A 240 -5.89 3.58 19.65
C VAL A 240 -5.33 2.84 20.85
N THR A 241 -5.65 1.55 20.94
CA THR A 241 -5.04 0.66 21.94
C THR A 241 -3.96 -0.19 21.30
N LYS A 242 -2.74 -0.19 21.87
CA LYS A 242 -1.62 -1.02 21.42
C LYS A 242 -1.18 -1.93 22.56
N GLY A 243 -1.18 -3.24 22.33
CA GLY A 243 -0.86 -4.22 23.37
C GLY A 243 -0.70 -5.63 22.79
N GLY A 244 0.11 -6.48 23.42
CA GLY A 244 0.29 -7.87 22.97
C GLY A 244 0.85 -8.04 21.54
N GLY A 245 1.48 -7.01 20.99
CA GLY A 245 1.95 -6.99 19.60
C GLY A 245 0.86 -6.72 18.57
N GLU A 246 -0.31 -6.24 19.00
CA GLU A 246 -1.51 -5.96 18.20
C GLU A 246 -1.92 -4.50 18.41
N SER A 247 -2.82 -3.98 17.57
CA SER A 247 -3.42 -2.66 17.75
C SER A 247 -4.90 -2.64 17.36
N TRP A 248 -5.69 -1.90 18.11
CA TRP A 248 -7.11 -1.66 17.87
C TRP A 248 -7.33 -0.16 17.68
N LEU A 249 -8.04 0.20 16.63
CA LEU A 249 -8.44 1.58 16.33
C LEU A 249 -9.96 1.62 16.43
N ASP A 250 -10.46 2.34 17.43
CA ASP A 250 -11.89 2.43 17.72
C ASP A 250 -12.45 3.70 17.08
N PHE A 251 -13.52 3.57 16.28
CA PHE A 251 -14.20 4.69 15.62
C PHE A 251 -15.38 5.21 16.43
N GLY A 252 -15.71 4.55 17.53
CA GLY A 252 -16.78 4.92 18.46
C GLY A 252 -16.35 4.75 19.91
N ALA A 253 -17.20 5.21 20.83
CA ALA A 253 -16.89 5.22 22.26
C ALA A 253 -17.11 3.85 22.92
N ASP A 254 -18.01 3.02 22.37
CA ASP A 254 -18.26 1.66 22.83
C ASP A 254 -17.77 0.65 21.79
N TRP A 255 -16.54 0.16 22.00
CA TRP A 255 -15.93 -0.88 21.17
C TRP A 255 -16.77 -2.18 21.08
N ARG A 256 -17.81 -2.37 21.91
CA ARG A 256 -18.68 -3.55 21.85
C ARG A 256 -19.81 -3.47 20.82
N SER A 257 -20.13 -2.27 20.36
CA SER A 257 -21.18 -2.02 19.37
C SER A 257 -20.65 -1.29 18.15
N ASP A 258 -19.61 -0.49 18.35
CA ASP A 258 -19.11 0.44 17.35
C ASP A 258 -18.06 -0.21 16.45
N VAL A 259 -17.66 0.52 15.42
CA VAL A 259 -16.71 0.02 14.43
C VAL A 259 -15.30 0.00 15.00
N THR A 260 -14.66 -1.16 14.90
CA THR A 260 -13.27 -1.37 15.35
C THR A 260 -12.41 -1.86 14.21
N ILE A 261 -11.19 -1.34 14.08
CA ILE A 261 -10.19 -1.85 13.15
C ILE A 261 -9.11 -2.57 13.95
N HIS A 262 -8.88 -3.83 13.64
CA HIS A 262 -7.88 -4.64 14.32
C HIS A 262 -6.67 -4.89 13.42
N ILE A 263 -5.48 -4.54 13.92
CA ILE A 263 -4.20 -4.82 13.30
C ILE A 263 -3.54 -5.95 14.09
N GLY A 264 -3.71 -7.19 13.61
CA GLY A 264 -3.14 -8.37 14.24
C GLY A 264 -1.61 -8.43 14.16
N ARG A 265 -1.00 -9.32 14.96
CA ARG A 265 0.49 -9.43 15.10
C ARG A 265 1.23 -9.57 13.78
N ALA A 266 0.65 -10.29 12.82
CA ALA A 266 1.28 -10.48 11.51
C ALA A 266 1.37 -9.17 10.73
N ALA A 267 0.27 -8.42 10.67
CA ALA A 267 0.19 -7.13 10.01
C ALA A 267 1.02 -6.07 10.73
N MET A 268 1.07 -6.10 12.07
CA MET A 268 1.88 -5.17 12.86
C MET A 268 3.36 -5.17 12.49
N ARG A 269 3.91 -6.31 12.04
CA ARG A 269 5.29 -6.38 11.54
C ARG A 269 5.46 -5.61 10.23
N GLU A 270 4.50 -5.74 9.31
CA GLU A 270 4.50 -4.99 8.04
C GLU A 270 4.30 -3.50 8.27
N VAL A 271 3.37 -3.13 9.15
CA VAL A 271 3.10 -1.74 9.55
C VAL A 271 4.34 -1.10 10.18
N THR A 272 5.02 -1.80 11.10
CA THR A 272 6.26 -1.31 11.71
C THR A 272 7.39 -1.19 10.69
N ARG A 273 7.53 -2.16 9.77
CA ARG A 273 8.54 -2.10 8.70
C ARG A 273 8.31 -0.92 7.75
N ALA A 274 7.05 -0.56 7.51
CA ALA A 274 6.66 0.62 6.74
C ALA A 274 6.88 1.94 7.51
N GLY A 275 7.40 1.89 8.76
CA GLY A 275 7.64 3.08 9.58
C GLY A 275 6.37 3.70 10.16
N ILE A 276 5.25 2.98 10.15
CA ILE A 276 3.96 3.46 10.63
C ILE A 276 3.80 3.08 12.10
N ASP A 277 3.54 4.07 12.96
CA ASP A 277 3.10 3.82 14.34
C ASP A 277 1.57 3.95 14.43
N PRO A 278 0.82 2.89 14.75
CA PRO A 278 -0.64 2.96 14.83
C PRO A 278 -1.18 4.03 15.79
N LEU A 279 -0.43 4.37 16.85
CA LEU A 279 -0.84 5.42 17.80
C LEU A 279 -1.00 6.79 17.11
N SER A 280 -0.27 7.02 16.02
CA SER A 280 -0.38 8.27 15.25
C SER A 280 -1.66 8.39 14.43
N TYR A 281 -2.53 7.38 14.45
CA TYR A 281 -3.86 7.43 13.85
C TYR A 281 -4.93 8.03 14.78
N GLU A 282 -4.67 8.14 16.08
CA GLU A 282 -5.64 8.70 17.02
C GLU A 282 -6.00 10.16 16.65
N GLY A 283 -7.30 10.46 16.64
CA GLY A 283 -7.85 11.75 16.23
C GLY A 283 -7.81 12.02 14.72
N ARG A 284 -7.32 11.09 13.90
CA ARG A 284 -7.22 11.27 12.44
C ARG A 284 -8.41 10.69 11.73
N ARG A 285 -8.80 11.34 10.63
CA ARG A 285 -9.77 10.79 9.69
C ARG A 285 -9.10 9.79 8.76
N LEU A 286 -9.56 8.54 8.81
CA LEU A 286 -9.05 7.45 7.98
C LEU A 286 -10.10 6.94 7.00
N ARG A 287 -9.63 6.34 5.90
CA ARG A 287 -10.38 5.37 5.11
C ARG A 287 -9.72 4.02 5.27
N VAL A 288 -10.51 3.02 5.61
CA VAL A 288 -10.05 1.65 5.83
C VAL A 288 -10.81 0.71 4.91
N ARG A 289 -10.10 -0.23 4.29
CA ARG A 289 -10.68 -1.20 3.35
C ARG A 289 -10.49 -2.63 3.85
N GLY A 290 -11.55 -3.42 3.81
CA GLY A 290 -11.47 -4.82 4.20
C GLY A 290 -12.83 -5.49 4.32
N TRP A 291 -12.80 -6.75 4.75
CA TRP A 291 -14.00 -7.55 4.97
C TRP A 291 -14.62 -7.17 6.31
N ILE A 292 -15.92 -6.88 6.30
CA ILE A 292 -16.69 -6.66 7.53
C ILE A 292 -16.96 -7.99 8.21
N THR A 293 -16.52 -8.09 9.46
CA THR A 293 -16.81 -9.21 10.37
C THR A 293 -17.54 -8.68 11.60
N LEU A 294 -18.16 -9.58 12.39
CA LEU A 294 -18.84 -9.19 13.64
C LEU A 294 -18.09 -9.80 14.83
N ARG A 295 -17.44 -8.96 15.64
CA ARG A 295 -16.77 -9.36 16.89
C ARG A 295 -16.90 -8.25 17.92
N ASN A 296 -17.95 -8.31 18.73
CA ASN A 296 -18.35 -7.20 19.60
C ASN A 296 -18.51 -5.90 18.78
N GLY A 297 -19.38 -5.92 17.76
CA GLY A 297 -19.54 -4.83 16.79
C GLY A 297 -18.92 -5.13 15.42
N PRO A 298 -19.15 -4.28 14.40
CA PRO A 298 -18.51 -4.42 13.10
C PRO A 298 -17.00 -4.22 13.19
N MET A 299 -16.24 -5.12 12.58
CA MET A 299 -14.79 -5.11 12.65
C MET A 299 -14.14 -5.41 11.30
N ILE A 300 -13.07 -4.69 10.99
CA ILE A 300 -12.17 -5.00 9.86
C ILE A 300 -10.82 -5.46 10.40
N GLU A 301 -10.38 -6.63 9.93
CA GLU A 301 -9.01 -7.12 10.15
C GLU A 301 -8.06 -6.55 9.10
N ILE A 302 -6.98 -5.93 9.57
CA ILE A 302 -5.88 -5.43 8.74
C ILE A 302 -4.81 -6.50 8.66
N THR A 303 -4.43 -6.79 7.43
CA THR A 303 -3.42 -7.80 7.10
C THR A 303 -2.12 -7.17 6.58
N HIS A 304 -2.19 -5.93 6.07
CA HIS A 304 -1.07 -5.16 5.54
C HIS A 304 -1.40 -3.65 5.55
N PRO A 305 -0.39 -2.75 5.60
CA PRO A 305 -0.61 -1.31 5.84
C PRO A 305 -1.41 -0.61 4.74
N GLU A 306 -1.36 -1.08 3.50
CA GLU A 306 -2.02 -0.47 2.34
C GLU A 306 -3.56 -0.54 2.42
N GLN A 307 -4.12 -1.22 3.43
CA GLN A 307 -5.54 -1.20 3.74
C GLN A 307 -6.00 0.05 4.51
N ILE A 308 -5.08 0.90 4.97
CA ILE A 308 -5.38 2.10 5.75
C ILE A 308 -4.86 3.33 5.00
N GLU A 309 -5.75 4.26 4.67
CA GLU A 309 -5.43 5.57 4.09
C GLU A 309 -5.72 6.68 5.11
N ARG A 310 -4.78 7.63 5.25
CA ARG A 310 -5.05 8.91 5.92
C ARG A 310 -5.70 9.85 4.92
N LEU A 311 -6.83 10.46 5.29
CA LEU A 311 -7.55 11.38 4.40
C LEU A 311 -7.12 12.83 4.56
N GLU A 312 -6.48 13.14 5.69
CA GLU A 312 -5.82 14.41 5.90
C GLU A 312 -4.51 14.40 5.13
N ARG A 313 -4.39 15.28 4.13
CA ARG A 313 -3.07 15.57 3.56
C ARG A 313 -2.27 16.28 4.65
N GLU A 314 -1.11 15.74 5.03
CA GLU A 314 -0.10 16.59 5.67
C GLU A 314 0.10 17.78 4.74
N ALA A 315 -0.12 18.99 5.26
CA ALA A 315 0.19 20.20 4.52
C ALA A 315 1.67 20.11 4.15
N VAL A 316 1.96 19.91 2.87
CA VAL A 316 3.30 20.12 2.35
C VAL A 316 3.62 21.56 2.69
N SER A 317 4.50 21.79 3.67
CA SER A 317 4.98 23.12 4.02
C SER A 317 5.87 23.60 2.86
N ALA A 318 5.23 23.97 1.76
CA ALA A 318 5.84 24.75 0.71
C ALA A 318 6.00 26.16 1.27
N THR A 319 7.06 26.38 2.05
CA THR A 319 7.61 27.72 2.19
C THR A 319 8.13 28.10 0.81
N PRO A 320 7.53 29.08 0.10
CA PRO A 320 8.15 29.60 -1.09
C PRO A 320 9.42 30.28 -0.61
N ARG A 321 10.57 29.77 -1.03
CA ARG A 321 11.82 30.50 -0.94
C ARG A 321 11.62 31.70 -1.88
N ARG A 322 11.27 32.87 -1.33
CA ARG A 322 11.27 34.13 -2.09
C ARG A 322 12.67 34.27 -2.69
N ALA A 323 12.78 34.05 -3.99
CA ALA A 323 13.87 34.60 -4.76
C ALA A 323 13.73 36.12 -4.68
N GLY A 324 14.83 36.79 -4.36
CA GLY A 324 14.89 38.24 -4.28
C GLY A 324 14.49 38.88 -5.60
N ALA A 325 13.95 40.09 -5.46
CA ALA A 325 13.62 41.00 -6.52
C ALA A 325 14.89 41.38 -7.31
N ASP A 326 14.83 41.22 -8.62
CA ASP A 326 15.61 42.00 -9.59
C ASP A 326 14.54 42.67 -10.47
N ASP A 327 14.10 43.86 -10.06
CA ASP A 327 13.28 44.76 -10.87
C ASP A 327 14.23 45.72 -11.60
N ASP A 328 14.60 45.39 -12.83
CA ASP A 328 15.17 46.33 -13.81
C ASP A 328 14.46 46.06 -15.14
N ASP A 329 13.41 46.84 -15.43
CA ASP A 329 12.70 46.86 -16.71
C ASP A 329 13.16 48.10 -17.51
N PRO A 330 13.95 47.93 -18.58
CA PRO A 330 14.44 49.04 -19.40
C PRO A 330 13.80 48.98 -20.79
N TRP A 331 12.48 49.15 -20.89
CA TRP A 331 11.82 49.43 -22.17
C TRP A 331 10.66 50.40 -21.96
N ASN A 332 11.01 51.68 -21.82
CA ASN A 332 10.08 52.77 -22.01
C ASN A 332 10.63 53.67 -23.12
N ASP A 333 10.35 53.28 -24.36
CA ASP A 333 10.46 54.12 -25.56
C ASP A 333 9.10 53.98 -26.28
N ASP A 334 8.21 54.97 -26.19
CA ASP A 334 8.07 56.13 -27.09
C ASP A 334 7.70 55.73 -28.54
N GLU A 335 6.40 55.77 -28.87
CA GLU A 335 5.81 56.24 -30.14
C GLU A 335 4.35 56.61 -29.79
N GLY A 336 3.80 57.83 -29.99
CA GLY A 336 4.08 58.84 -30.99
C GLY A 336 2.93 58.81 -32.01
N GLU A 337 1.80 59.46 -31.72
CA GLU A 337 0.77 59.71 -32.73
C GLU A 337 0.26 61.16 -32.62
N ASP A 338 0.76 61.96 -33.56
CA ASP A 338 0.34 63.31 -33.90
C ASP A 338 -1.06 63.29 -34.54
N ASP A 339 -1.87 64.30 -34.25
CA ASP A 339 -3.03 64.67 -35.07
C ASP A 339 -3.08 66.21 -35.16
N PRO A 340 -2.87 66.82 -36.35
CA PRO A 340 -3.03 68.26 -36.53
C PRO A 340 -4.31 68.62 -37.30
N GLU A 341 -4.98 69.69 -36.82
CA GLU A 341 -5.79 70.61 -37.65
C GLU A 341 -4.91 71.71 -38.28
#